data_AF-A0A7V8AAZ5-F1
#
_entry.id   AF-A0A7V8AAZ5-F1
#
_cell.length_a   1.000
_cell.length_b   1.000
_cell.length_c   1.000
_cell.angle_alpha   90.00
_cell.angle_beta   90.00
_cell.angle_gamma   90.00
#
_symmetry.space_group_name_H-M   'P 1'
#
loop_
_entity.id
_entity.type
_entity.pdbx_description
1 polymer ?
#
loop_
_entity_poly.entity_id
_entity_poly.type
_entity_poly.pdbx_seq_one_letter_code
_entity_poly.pdbx_strand_id
1 'polypeptide(L)'
;MTYSVKECFYTLQGEGAQSGRAAVFLRFAGCNLWSGREQDRATAICNFCDTDFVGTDGVNGGKFDMGVELAKMVNSLWPKNAPNKYVVCTGGEPMLQLDDKLLDALHICGFEIAIESNGTLAVNPKINWVCISPKMGSTLVHVSGDELKLVFPQHGLDPAQFEDFDFRHFFLQPMDNSDYQANLQKAVEYCMANPKWRLSLQTHKMIGIP
;
A
#
# COMPACT_ATOMS: atom_id res chain seq x y z
N MET A 1 6.19 21.29 -4.15
CA MET A 1 6.97 20.04 -3.99
C MET A 1 6.77 19.28 -5.28
N THR A 2 7.82 18.73 -5.87
CA THR A 2 7.71 17.87 -7.05
C THR A 2 7.45 16.44 -6.58
N TYR A 3 6.45 15.78 -7.16
CA TYR A 3 6.12 14.38 -6.90
C TYR A 3 6.86 13.49 -7.90
N SER A 4 7.59 12.50 -7.41
CA SER A 4 8.25 11.47 -8.20
C SER A 4 7.42 10.19 -8.16
N VAL A 5 6.82 9.85 -9.29
CA VAL A 5 5.89 8.73 -9.46
C VAL A 5 6.58 7.64 -10.28
N LYS A 6 6.67 6.44 -9.72
CA LYS A 6 7.19 5.26 -10.42
C LYS A 6 6.26 4.88 -11.56
N GLU A 7 4.98 4.74 -11.25
CA GLU A 7 3.94 4.35 -12.21
C GLU A 7 2.54 4.75 -11.71
N CYS A 8 1.60 4.84 -12.65
CA CYS A 8 0.19 5.09 -12.39
C CYS A 8 -0.68 4.32 -13.37
N PHE A 9 -1.58 3.46 -12.88
CA PHE A 9 -2.34 2.54 -13.72
C PHE A 9 -3.72 2.22 -13.12
N TYR A 10 -4.67 1.85 -13.98
CA TYR A 10 -6.03 1.46 -13.58
C TYR A 10 -6.15 -0.07 -13.55
N THR A 11 -6.59 -0.62 -12.42
CA THR A 11 -6.71 -2.07 -12.17
C THR A 11 -7.79 -2.35 -11.10
N LEU A 12 -7.82 -3.56 -10.55
CA LEU A 12 -8.55 -3.88 -9.32
C LEU A 12 -7.57 -3.93 -8.14
N GLN A 13 -7.93 -3.35 -6.99
CA GLN A 13 -7.20 -3.57 -5.74
C GLN A 13 -7.14 -5.07 -5.47
N GLY A 14 -5.93 -5.60 -5.32
CA GLY A 14 -5.72 -7.04 -5.14
C GLY A 14 -5.74 -7.49 -3.69
N GLU A 15 -5.71 -6.58 -2.72
CA GLU A 15 -5.41 -6.89 -1.31
C GLU A 15 -6.42 -6.27 -0.33
N GLY A 16 -6.42 -6.76 0.91
CA GLY A 16 -7.16 -6.17 2.03
C GLY A 16 -8.69 -6.24 1.88
N ALA A 17 -9.40 -5.43 2.67
CA ALA A 17 -10.87 -5.39 2.65
C ALA A 17 -11.45 -4.82 1.36
N GLN A 18 -10.62 -4.14 0.56
CA GLN A 18 -10.99 -3.51 -0.72
C GLN A 18 -10.65 -4.39 -1.93
N SER A 19 -10.24 -5.65 -1.71
CA SER A 19 -9.90 -6.58 -2.80
C SER A 19 -11.06 -6.74 -3.80
N GLY A 20 -10.76 -6.63 -5.09
CA GLY A 20 -11.72 -6.65 -6.20
C GLY A 20 -12.31 -5.29 -6.59
N ARG A 21 -12.05 -4.21 -5.84
CA ARG A 21 -12.55 -2.86 -6.15
C ARG A 21 -11.71 -2.21 -7.25
N ALA A 22 -12.35 -1.63 -8.26
CA ALA A 22 -11.67 -0.84 -9.28
C ALA A 22 -10.96 0.38 -8.68
N ALA A 23 -9.70 0.58 -9.07
CA ALA A 23 -8.83 1.61 -8.51
C ALA A 23 -7.83 2.12 -9.56
N VAL A 24 -7.47 3.40 -9.46
CA VAL A 24 -6.20 3.87 -10.02
C VAL A 24 -5.13 3.70 -8.94
N PHE A 25 -4.07 2.95 -9.24
CA PHE A 25 -2.89 2.88 -8.39
C PHE A 25 -1.96 4.03 -8.74
N LEU A 26 -1.63 4.85 -7.74
CA LEU A 26 -0.64 5.90 -7.83
C LEU A 26 0.58 5.46 -7.01
N ARG A 27 1.60 4.93 -7.69
CA ARG A 27 2.81 4.40 -7.05
C ARG A 27 3.91 5.47 -7.03
N PHE A 28 4.19 6.02 -5.85
CA PHE A 28 5.31 6.92 -5.63
C PHE A 28 6.66 6.19 -5.69
N ALA A 29 7.72 6.93 -6.02
CA ALA A 29 9.09 6.44 -6.01
C ALA A 29 9.75 6.63 -4.63
N GLY A 30 10.55 5.65 -4.20
CA GLY A 30 11.37 5.73 -2.99
C GLY A 30 10.67 5.36 -1.68
N CYS A 31 11.40 4.70 -0.79
CA CYS A 31 10.94 4.21 0.51
C CYS A 31 11.95 4.57 1.61
N ASN A 32 11.49 4.73 2.84
CA ASN A 32 12.35 4.99 4.00
C ASN A 32 12.88 3.72 4.70
N LEU A 33 12.39 2.54 4.33
CA LEU A 33 12.79 1.26 4.94
C LEU A 33 13.69 0.39 4.05
N TRP A 34 13.83 0.73 2.77
CA TRP A 34 14.74 0.11 1.82
C TRP A 34 15.01 1.06 0.65
N SER A 35 16.25 1.08 0.15
CA SER A 35 16.64 1.93 -0.99
C SER A 35 16.01 1.53 -2.32
N GLY A 36 15.46 0.31 -2.40
CA GLY A 36 15.00 -0.30 -3.65
C GLY A 36 16.11 -0.93 -4.50
N ARG A 37 17.37 -0.86 -4.04
CA ARG A 37 18.51 -1.49 -4.71
C ARG A 37 18.79 -2.86 -4.11
N GLU A 38 18.93 -3.87 -4.95
CA GLU A 38 19.16 -5.26 -4.51
C GLU A 38 20.42 -5.42 -3.66
N GLN A 39 21.49 -4.66 -3.95
CA GLN A 39 22.71 -4.65 -3.15
C GLN A 39 22.52 -4.23 -1.68
N ASP A 40 21.44 -3.49 -1.39
CA ASP A 40 21.14 -2.99 -0.04
C ASP A 40 20.08 -3.85 0.66
N ARG A 41 19.43 -4.80 -0.05
CA ARG A 41 18.29 -5.58 0.47
C ARG A 41 18.66 -6.37 1.72
N ALA A 42 19.85 -6.97 1.76
CA ALA A 42 20.28 -7.82 2.86
C ALA A 42 20.41 -7.08 4.21
N THR A 43 20.65 -5.77 4.18
CA THR A 43 20.83 -4.92 5.37
C THR A 43 19.68 -3.93 5.57
N ALA A 44 18.68 -3.94 4.68
CA ALA A 44 17.50 -3.09 4.78
C ALA A 44 16.59 -3.50 5.94
N ILE A 45 15.83 -2.54 6.49
CA ILE A 45 14.79 -2.82 7.49
C ILE A 45 13.69 -3.68 6.85
N CYS A 46 13.24 -3.29 5.65
CA CYS A 46 12.31 -4.08 4.86
C CYS A 46 13.07 -4.85 3.77
N ASN A 47 13.33 -6.14 3.98
CA ASN A 47 14.12 -6.98 3.08
C ASN A 47 13.29 -7.93 2.19
N PHE A 48 11.98 -7.95 2.35
CA PHE A 48 11.05 -8.85 1.64
C PHE A 48 10.14 -8.13 0.63
N CYS A 49 10.41 -6.86 0.31
CA CYS A 49 9.59 -6.09 -0.62
C CYS A 49 9.58 -6.75 -2.02
N ASP A 50 8.38 -6.85 -2.61
CA ASP A 50 8.07 -7.45 -3.91
C ASP A 50 7.86 -6.42 -5.02
N THR A 51 8.08 -5.14 -4.72
CA THR A 51 7.70 -4.01 -5.57
C THR A 51 8.94 -3.26 -6.08
N ASP A 52 9.00 -2.98 -7.38
CA ASP A 52 9.92 -1.98 -7.93
C ASP A 52 9.37 -0.57 -7.72
N PHE A 53 10.08 0.25 -6.95
CA PHE A 53 9.75 1.65 -6.67
C PHE A 53 10.91 2.60 -6.97
N VAL A 54 11.95 2.14 -7.68
CA VAL A 54 13.12 2.96 -8.01
C VAL A 54 12.88 3.68 -9.34
N GLY A 55 13.13 4.99 -9.35
CA GLY A 55 12.99 5.79 -10.56
C GLY A 55 11.55 6.20 -10.86
N THR A 56 11.34 6.76 -12.06
CA THR A 56 10.06 7.33 -12.53
C THR A 56 9.79 6.91 -13.98
N ASP A 57 10.10 5.67 -14.30
CA ASP A 57 10.19 5.11 -15.65
C ASP A 57 9.13 4.06 -15.97
N GLY A 58 8.22 3.79 -15.02
CA GLY A 58 7.09 2.89 -15.21
C GLY A 58 5.95 3.53 -16.02
N VAL A 59 4.85 2.80 -16.15
CA VAL A 59 3.68 3.23 -16.94
C VAL A 59 3.10 4.51 -16.34
N ASN A 60 2.99 5.58 -17.14
CA ASN A 60 2.61 6.92 -16.69
C ASN A 60 3.48 7.46 -15.53
N GLY A 61 4.68 6.91 -15.35
CA GLY A 61 5.69 7.39 -14.41
C GLY A 61 6.25 8.74 -14.85
N GLY A 62 6.75 9.51 -13.89
CA GLY A 62 7.34 10.80 -14.16
C GLY A 62 7.51 11.67 -12.93
N LYS A 63 7.93 12.91 -13.17
CA LYS A 63 7.98 13.97 -12.18
C LYS A 63 6.87 14.97 -12.45
N PHE A 64 6.11 15.30 -11.42
CA PHE A 64 4.98 16.22 -11.50
C PHE A 64 5.24 17.38 -10.55
N ASP A 65 5.27 18.62 -11.05
CA ASP A 65 5.62 19.78 -10.22
C ASP A 65 4.46 20.29 -9.37
N MET A 66 3.23 19.94 -9.75
CA MET A 66 2.01 20.35 -9.08
C MET A 66 1.04 19.19 -8.85
N GLY A 67 0.43 19.14 -7.66
CA GLY A 67 -0.53 18.09 -7.29
C GLY A 67 -1.74 18.07 -8.23
N VAL A 68 -2.13 19.22 -8.77
CA VAL A 68 -3.21 19.34 -9.76
C VAL A 68 -2.87 18.64 -11.08
N GLU A 69 -1.62 18.65 -11.53
CA GLU A 69 -1.21 17.97 -12.76
C GLU A 69 -1.21 16.46 -12.55
N LEU A 70 -0.70 16.00 -11.41
CA LEU A 70 -0.74 14.59 -11.03
C LEU A 70 -2.19 14.09 -10.88
N ALA A 71 -3.05 14.84 -10.18
CA ALA A 71 -4.46 14.51 -10.05
C ALA A 71 -5.20 14.45 -11.39
N LYS A 72 -4.88 15.35 -12.34
CA LYS A 72 -5.42 15.29 -13.71
C LYS A 72 -4.98 14.03 -14.45
N MET A 73 -3.71 13.61 -14.28
CA MET A 73 -3.21 12.36 -14.87
C MET A 73 -3.93 11.15 -14.25
N VAL A 74 -4.02 11.06 -12.92
CA VAL A 74 -4.79 10.01 -12.23
C VAL A 74 -6.24 9.96 -12.72
N ASN A 75 -6.88 11.13 -12.86
CA ASN A 75 -8.26 11.24 -13.34
C ASN A 75 -8.44 10.81 -14.80
N SER A 76 -7.41 10.95 -15.65
CA SER A 76 -7.50 10.58 -17.07
C SER A 76 -7.56 9.05 -17.26
N LEU A 77 -7.09 8.28 -16.28
CA LEU A 77 -7.12 6.82 -16.29
C LEU A 77 -8.47 6.24 -15.87
N TRP A 78 -9.33 7.01 -15.19
CA TRP A 78 -10.64 6.54 -14.77
C TRP A 78 -11.62 6.46 -15.96
N PRO A 79 -12.47 5.42 -16.06
CA PRO A 79 -13.47 5.33 -17.13
C PRO A 79 -14.40 6.55 -17.16
N LYS A 80 -14.59 7.12 -18.36
CA LYS A 80 -15.42 8.32 -18.53
C LYS A 80 -16.84 8.09 -18.02
N ASN A 81 -17.36 9.05 -17.25
CA ASN A 81 -18.69 9.04 -16.65
C ASN A 81 -18.97 7.89 -15.65
N ALA A 82 -17.96 7.10 -15.27
CA ALA A 82 -18.13 6.09 -14.23
C ALA A 82 -18.11 6.74 -12.82
N PRO A 83 -19.04 6.35 -11.92
CA PRO A 83 -19.08 6.85 -10.55
C PRO A 83 -17.98 6.22 -9.69
N ASN A 84 -17.94 6.59 -8.40
CA ASN A 84 -17.15 5.93 -7.35
C ASN A 84 -15.64 5.86 -7.64
N LYS A 85 -15.07 6.99 -8.10
CA LYS A 85 -13.64 7.11 -8.36
C LYS A 85 -12.85 6.76 -7.11
N TYR A 86 -11.85 5.90 -7.28
CA TYR A 86 -11.03 5.40 -6.19
C TYR A 86 -9.57 5.37 -6.61
N VAL A 87 -8.70 5.93 -5.77
CA VAL A 87 -7.25 5.95 -6.00
C VAL A 87 -6.54 5.35 -4.80
N VAL A 88 -5.62 4.43 -5.05
CA VAL A 88 -4.75 3.84 -4.04
C VAL A 88 -3.38 4.49 -4.16
N CYS A 89 -3.04 5.35 -3.20
CA CYS A 89 -1.72 5.95 -3.07
C CYS A 89 -0.78 4.94 -2.39
N THR A 90 0.27 4.55 -3.08
CA THR A 90 1.24 3.54 -2.64
C THR A 90 2.63 3.88 -3.15
N GLY A 91 3.56 2.94 -3.14
CA GLY A 91 4.84 3.02 -3.86
C GLY A 91 5.96 3.58 -3.03
N GLY A 92 7.06 2.82 -2.94
CA GLY A 92 7.90 2.88 -1.76
C GLY A 92 7.08 3.25 -0.52
N GLU A 93 7.37 4.37 0.14
CA GLU A 93 6.51 4.91 1.20
C GLU A 93 5.76 6.18 0.72
N PRO A 94 4.43 6.14 0.52
CA PRO A 94 3.66 7.26 -0.03
C PRO A 94 3.70 8.52 0.84
N MET A 95 3.77 8.38 2.18
CA MET A 95 3.81 9.55 3.08
C MET A 95 5.11 10.37 2.99
N LEU A 96 6.11 9.92 2.23
CA LEU A 96 7.28 10.74 1.89
C LEU A 96 6.95 11.89 0.93
N GLN A 97 5.85 11.79 0.19
CA GLN A 97 5.52 12.73 -0.88
C GLN A 97 4.07 13.23 -0.85
N LEU A 98 3.15 12.44 -0.29
CA LEU A 98 1.72 12.76 -0.27
C LEU A 98 1.44 13.94 0.69
N ASP A 99 0.96 15.05 0.14
CA ASP A 99 0.69 16.30 0.86
C ASP A 99 -0.76 16.80 0.64
N ASP A 100 -1.15 17.83 1.38
CA ASP A 100 -2.49 18.42 1.28
C ASP A 100 -2.86 18.87 -0.12
N LYS A 101 -1.89 19.38 -0.90
CA LYS A 101 -2.14 19.91 -2.25
C LYS A 101 -2.56 18.82 -3.21
N LEU A 102 -1.91 17.66 -3.15
CA LEU A 102 -2.30 16.52 -3.98
C LEU A 102 -3.61 15.90 -3.51
N LEU A 103 -3.80 15.76 -2.19
CA LEU A 103 -5.04 15.21 -1.63
C LEU A 103 -6.25 16.07 -2.00
N ASP A 104 -6.15 17.39 -1.83
CA ASP A 104 -7.22 18.32 -2.20
C ASP A 104 -7.51 18.25 -3.72
N ALA A 105 -6.48 18.14 -4.56
CA ALA A 105 -6.65 18.02 -5.99
C ALA A 105 -7.34 16.70 -6.41
N LEU A 106 -7.00 15.57 -5.77
CA LEU A 106 -7.66 14.28 -5.99
C LEU A 106 -9.13 14.32 -5.54
N HIS A 107 -9.42 14.91 -4.38
CA HIS A 107 -10.79 15.12 -3.91
C HIS A 107 -11.60 16.02 -4.85
N ILE A 108 -11.02 17.09 -5.38
CA ILE A 108 -11.66 17.95 -6.40
C ILE A 108 -11.98 17.15 -7.67
N CYS A 109 -11.13 16.19 -8.05
CA CYS A 109 -11.42 15.25 -9.14
C CYS A 109 -12.50 14.21 -8.79
N GLY A 110 -12.98 14.18 -7.56
CA GLY A 110 -14.05 13.30 -7.07
C GLY A 110 -13.56 11.92 -6.62
N PHE A 111 -12.27 11.75 -6.35
CA PHE A 111 -11.71 10.49 -5.87
C PHE A 111 -11.95 10.31 -4.37
N GLU A 112 -12.36 9.11 -3.97
CA GLU A 112 -12.05 8.57 -2.65
C GLU A 112 -10.60 8.08 -2.66
N ILE A 113 -9.84 8.42 -1.61
CA ILE A 113 -8.39 8.21 -1.54
C ILE A 113 -8.09 7.15 -0.49
N ALA A 114 -7.38 6.10 -0.91
CA ALA A 114 -6.78 5.13 -0.04
C ALA A 114 -5.26 5.27 0.00
N ILE A 115 -4.65 4.81 1.09
CA ILE A 115 -3.20 4.71 1.24
C ILE A 115 -2.78 3.31 1.67
N GLU A 116 -1.67 2.84 1.10
CA GLU A 116 -0.93 1.65 1.54
C GLU A 116 0.41 2.15 2.12
N SER A 117 0.54 2.22 3.44
CA SER A 117 1.73 2.77 4.12
C SER A 117 2.37 1.74 5.05
N ASN A 118 3.68 1.85 5.26
CA ASN A 118 4.39 1.06 6.27
C ASN A 118 4.14 1.55 7.71
N GLY A 119 3.46 2.70 7.88
CA GLY A 119 3.02 3.25 9.16
C GLY A 119 4.10 3.89 10.02
N THR A 120 5.31 4.08 9.48
CA THR A 120 6.42 4.77 10.17
C THR A 120 6.33 6.30 10.08
N LEU A 121 5.39 6.81 9.29
CA LEU A 121 5.04 8.22 9.18
C LEU A 121 3.55 8.40 9.48
N ALA A 122 3.19 9.53 10.09
CA ALA A 122 1.80 9.83 10.38
C ALA A 122 1.02 10.06 9.07
N VAL A 123 -0.09 9.33 8.90
CA VAL A 123 -0.94 9.46 7.71
C VAL A 123 -1.77 10.74 7.79
N ASN A 124 -1.95 11.41 6.63
CA ASN A 124 -2.74 12.63 6.54
C ASN A 124 -4.24 12.33 6.77
N PRO A 125 -4.95 13.07 7.64
CA PRO A 125 -6.35 12.80 7.98
C PRO A 125 -7.35 13.04 6.83
N LYS A 126 -6.92 13.65 5.72
CA LYS A 126 -7.75 13.79 4.50
C LYS A 126 -7.89 12.47 3.73
N ILE A 127 -7.10 11.45 4.04
CA ILE A 127 -7.20 10.14 3.39
C ILE A 127 -8.44 9.41 3.91
N ASN A 128 -9.20 8.81 2.99
CA ASN A 128 -10.49 8.19 3.28
C ASN A 128 -10.35 6.75 3.78
N TRP A 129 -9.35 6.02 3.28
CA TRP A 129 -9.07 4.63 3.65
C TRP A 129 -7.59 4.43 3.99
N VAL A 130 -7.30 4.09 5.24
CA VAL A 130 -5.93 3.92 5.74
C VAL A 130 -5.61 2.43 5.93
N CYS A 131 -4.74 1.90 5.07
CA CYS A 131 -4.12 0.60 5.24
C CYS A 131 -2.69 0.76 5.77
N ILE A 132 -2.43 0.19 6.95
CA ILE A 132 -1.10 0.13 7.56
C ILE A 132 -0.56 -1.29 7.51
N SER A 133 0.65 -1.45 6.97
CA SER A 133 1.36 -2.71 6.96
C SER A 133 2.66 -2.60 7.76
N PRO A 134 2.66 -2.95 9.05
CA PRO A 134 3.86 -2.88 9.90
C PRO A 134 5.01 -3.75 9.37
N LYS A 135 6.24 -3.29 9.59
CA LYS A 135 7.47 -3.97 9.20
C LYS A 135 8.34 -4.21 10.43
N MET A 136 8.83 -5.44 10.58
CA MET A 136 9.77 -5.78 11.64
C MET A 136 11.01 -4.87 11.57
N GLY A 137 11.50 -4.45 12.74
CA GLY A 137 12.66 -3.56 12.84
C GLY A 137 12.36 -2.08 12.55
N SER A 138 11.10 -1.70 12.34
CA SER A 138 10.67 -0.31 12.21
C SER A 138 9.82 0.15 13.41
N THR A 139 9.79 1.45 13.68
CA THR A 139 8.91 2.03 14.71
C THR A 139 7.60 2.46 14.06
N LEU A 140 6.49 1.87 14.50
CA LEU A 140 5.17 2.26 14.05
C LEU A 140 4.73 3.55 14.76
N VAL A 141 4.34 4.56 14.00
CA VAL A 141 3.83 5.84 14.54
C VAL A 141 2.33 6.01 14.28
N HIS A 142 1.80 5.34 13.26
CA HIS A 142 0.38 5.37 12.93
C HIS A 142 -0.30 4.07 13.41
N VAL A 143 -1.09 4.17 14.48
CA VAL A 143 -1.66 3.03 15.22
C VAL A 143 -3.19 2.99 15.17
N SER A 144 -3.78 3.66 14.18
CA SER A 144 -5.24 3.69 13.96
C SER A 144 -5.55 3.73 12.46
N GLY A 145 -6.72 3.28 12.02
CA GLY A 145 -7.11 3.36 10.61
C GLY A 145 -8.23 2.40 10.23
N ASP A 146 -8.35 2.13 8.93
CA ASP A 146 -9.37 1.24 8.40
C ASP A 146 -8.92 -0.22 8.47
N GLU A 147 -7.68 -0.51 8.06
CA GLU A 147 -7.13 -1.85 8.11
C GLU A 147 -5.65 -1.89 8.50
N LEU A 148 -5.31 -2.86 9.35
CA LEU A 148 -3.94 -3.30 9.58
C LEU A 148 -3.73 -4.59 8.79
N LYS A 149 -2.83 -4.55 7.80
CA LYS A 149 -2.53 -5.67 6.90
C LYS A 149 -1.07 -6.09 7.06
N LEU A 150 -0.84 -7.08 7.91
CA LEU A 150 0.50 -7.55 8.23
C LEU A 150 0.97 -8.60 7.22
N VAL A 151 2.07 -8.33 6.54
CA VAL A 151 2.79 -9.36 5.76
C VAL A 151 3.36 -10.38 6.75
N PHE A 152 3.09 -11.66 6.53
CA PHE A 152 3.30 -12.73 7.50
C PHE A 152 3.86 -14.00 6.84
N PRO A 153 4.81 -14.70 7.48
CA PRO A 153 5.45 -14.39 8.76
C PRO A 153 6.59 -13.37 8.63
N GLN A 154 6.81 -12.58 9.68
CA GLN A 154 8.04 -11.79 9.86
C GLN A 154 8.72 -12.26 11.16
N HIS A 155 10.00 -12.62 11.10
CA HIS A 155 10.71 -13.14 12.27
C HIS A 155 10.81 -12.07 13.38
N GLY A 156 10.36 -12.39 14.60
CA GLY A 156 10.38 -11.46 15.74
C GLY A 156 9.14 -10.57 15.86
N LEU A 157 8.14 -10.75 15.00
CA LEU A 157 6.91 -9.97 14.99
C LEU A 157 5.70 -10.91 15.11
N ASP A 158 5.03 -10.87 16.25
CA ASP A 158 3.80 -11.63 16.53
C ASP A 158 2.58 -10.74 16.21
N PRO A 159 1.60 -11.20 15.40
CA PRO A 159 0.42 -10.40 15.11
C PRO A 159 -0.33 -9.93 16.37
N ALA A 160 -0.30 -10.68 17.47
CA ALA A 160 -1.00 -10.32 18.71
C ALA A 160 -0.57 -8.94 19.27
N GLN A 161 0.65 -8.49 18.95
CA GLN A 161 1.18 -7.18 19.37
C GLN A 161 0.40 -5.98 18.82
N PHE A 162 -0.36 -6.17 17.73
CA PHE A 162 -1.10 -5.10 17.07
C PHE A 162 -2.58 -5.08 17.47
N GLU A 163 -3.06 -6.06 18.22
CA GLU A 163 -4.49 -6.23 18.46
C GLU A 163 -5.11 -5.06 19.26
N ASP A 164 -4.34 -4.37 20.09
CA ASP A 164 -4.83 -3.22 20.85
C ASP A 164 -4.82 -1.91 20.05
N PHE A 165 -4.39 -1.94 18.78
CA PHE A 165 -4.41 -0.77 17.89
C PHE A 165 -5.82 -0.52 17.32
N ASP A 166 -6.11 0.74 17.00
CA ASP A 166 -7.47 1.18 16.62
C ASP A 166 -7.72 1.01 15.11
N PHE A 167 -7.80 -0.25 14.65
CA PHE A 167 -8.12 -0.60 13.27
C PHE A 167 -9.44 -1.37 13.16
N ARG A 168 -10.22 -1.09 12.11
CA ARG A 168 -11.50 -1.80 11.87
C ARG A 168 -11.29 -3.23 11.38
N HIS A 169 -10.20 -3.48 10.67
CA HIS A 169 -9.86 -4.79 10.11
C HIS A 169 -8.43 -5.19 10.44
N PHE A 170 -8.23 -6.47 10.73
CA PHE A 170 -6.92 -7.08 10.95
C PHE A 170 -6.72 -8.20 9.93
N PHE A 171 -5.69 -8.08 9.10
CA PHE A 171 -5.38 -9.02 8.06
C PHE A 171 -3.96 -9.58 8.19
N LEU A 172 -3.83 -10.89 7.95
CA LEU A 172 -2.55 -11.50 7.61
C LEU A 172 -2.46 -11.72 6.12
N GLN A 173 -1.39 -11.22 5.51
CA GLN A 173 -1.06 -11.43 4.12
C GLN A 173 0.15 -12.35 4.01
N PRO A 174 0.03 -13.53 3.37
CA PRO A 174 1.17 -14.41 3.17
C PRO A 174 2.31 -13.67 2.46
N MET A 175 3.52 -13.75 3.00
CA MET A 175 4.72 -13.20 2.37
C MET A 175 4.98 -13.93 1.06
N ASP A 176 5.07 -13.17 -0.03
CA ASP A 176 5.34 -13.68 -1.38
C ASP A 176 6.85 -13.83 -1.60
N ASN A 177 7.32 -15.06 -1.44
CA ASN A 177 8.70 -15.47 -1.67
C ASN A 177 8.74 -16.96 -2.04
N SER A 178 9.93 -17.56 -2.09
CA SER A 178 10.10 -18.99 -2.39
C SER A 178 9.33 -19.94 -1.46
N ASP A 179 8.95 -19.48 -0.27
CA ASP A 179 8.22 -20.25 0.75
C ASP A 179 6.73 -19.91 0.80
N TYR A 180 6.16 -19.26 -0.24
CA TYR A 180 4.78 -18.77 -0.26
C TYR A 180 3.75 -19.79 0.24
N GLN A 181 3.82 -21.05 -0.19
CA GLN A 181 2.86 -22.09 0.24
C GLN A 181 2.92 -22.34 1.75
N ALA A 182 4.12 -22.36 2.33
CA ALA A 182 4.28 -22.50 3.77
C ALA A 182 3.81 -21.25 4.51
N ASN A 183 4.05 -20.05 3.97
CA ASN A 183 3.58 -18.79 4.55
C ASN A 183 2.05 -18.69 4.53
N LEU A 184 1.43 -19.12 3.43
CA LEU A 184 -0.02 -19.21 3.29
C LEU A 184 -0.62 -20.13 4.34
N GLN A 185 -0.06 -21.34 4.49
CA GLN A 185 -0.53 -22.28 5.50
C GLN A 185 -0.45 -21.69 6.91
N LYS A 186 0.68 -21.05 7.27
CA LYS A 186 0.83 -20.39 8.57
C LYS A 186 -0.18 -19.26 8.79
N ALA A 187 -0.43 -18.44 7.76
CA ALA A 187 -1.40 -17.35 7.85
C ALA A 187 -2.83 -17.88 8.04
N VAL A 188 -3.20 -18.95 7.32
CA VAL A 188 -4.49 -19.64 7.47
C VAL A 188 -4.64 -20.21 8.88
N GLU A 189 -3.66 -20.96 9.36
CA GLU A 189 -3.66 -21.55 10.71
C GLU A 189 -3.81 -20.47 11.78
N TYR A 190 -3.07 -19.36 11.67
CA TYR A 190 -3.16 -18.26 12.63
C TYR A 190 -4.55 -17.60 12.62
N CYS A 191 -5.12 -17.31 11.45
CA CYS A 191 -6.46 -16.71 11.36
C CYS A 191 -7.54 -17.64 11.89
N MET A 192 -7.42 -18.96 11.65
CA MET A 192 -8.36 -19.95 12.19
C MET A 192 -8.27 -20.06 13.72
N ALA A 193 -7.08 -19.91 14.29
CA ALA A 193 -6.88 -19.90 15.75
C ALA A 193 -7.26 -18.56 16.39
N ASN A 194 -7.15 -17.43 15.66
CA ASN A 194 -7.35 -16.07 16.15
C ASN A 194 -8.33 -15.31 15.23
N PRO A 195 -9.65 -15.50 15.37
CA PRO A 195 -10.66 -15.04 14.40
C PRO A 195 -10.85 -13.52 14.33
N LYS A 196 -10.13 -12.75 15.16
CA LYS A 196 -9.94 -11.30 14.96
C LYS A 196 -9.22 -11.02 13.65
N TRP A 197 -8.29 -11.90 13.27
CA TRP A 197 -7.52 -11.84 12.03
C TRP A 197 -8.24 -12.52 10.88
N ARG A 198 -8.09 -11.94 9.69
CA ARG A 198 -8.62 -12.44 8.43
C ARG A 198 -7.47 -12.64 7.44
N LEU A 199 -7.66 -13.52 6.47
CA LEU A 199 -6.67 -13.72 5.41
C LEU A 199 -6.82 -12.63 4.34
N SER A 200 -5.72 -11.97 3.98
CA SER A 200 -5.60 -11.12 2.79
C SER A 200 -4.74 -11.84 1.76
N LEU A 201 -5.31 -12.15 0.59
CA LEU A 201 -4.57 -12.72 -0.53
C LEU A 201 -4.13 -11.61 -1.48
N GLN A 202 -3.02 -11.83 -2.19
CA GLN A 202 -2.61 -10.98 -3.31
C GLN A 202 -3.32 -11.45 -4.58
N THR A 203 -4.62 -11.18 -4.68
CA THR A 203 -5.48 -11.76 -5.73
C THR A 203 -5.07 -11.35 -7.13
N HIS A 204 -4.51 -10.14 -7.29
CA HIS A 204 -3.95 -9.64 -8.55
C HIS A 204 -2.89 -10.57 -9.15
N LYS A 205 -2.01 -11.14 -8.32
CA LYS A 205 -1.01 -12.15 -8.75
C LYS A 205 -1.67 -13.45 -9.19
N MET A 206 -2.77 -13.84 -8.55
CA MET A 206 -3.50 -15.08 -8.88
C MET A 206 -4.24 -14.99 -10.20
N ILE A 207 -4.77 -13.83 -10.54
CA ILE A 207 -5.57 -13.60 -11.75
C ILE A 207 -4.80 -12.93 -12.89
N GLY A 208 -3.53 -12.59 -12.67
CA GLY A 208 -2.62 -12.07 -13.69
C GLY A 208 -2.93 -10.65 -14.14
N ILE A 209 -3.35 -9.78 -13.22
CA ILE A 209 -3.53 -8.34 -13.47
C ILE A 209 -2.48 -7.52 -12.73
N PRO A 210 -2.16 -6.29 -13.19
CA PRO A 210 -1.31 -5.35 -12.47
C PRO A 210 -1.84 -5.01 -11.08
#